data_AF-A0A7C2EMR5-F1
#
_entry.id   AF-A0A7C2EMR5-F1
#
_cell.length_a   1.000
_cell.length_b   1.000
_cell.length_c   1.000
_cell.angle_alpha   90.00
_cell.angle_beta   90.00
_cell.angle_gamma   90.00
#
_symmetry.space_group_name_H-M   'P 1'
#
loop_
_entity.id
_entity.type
_entity.pdbx_description
1 polymer ?
#
loop_
_entity_poly.entity_id
_entity_poly.type
_entity_poly.pdbx_seq_one_letter_code
_entity_poly.pdbx_strand_id
1 'polypeptide(L)'
;MQLDDTIAAISTPPGRGGLGVIRISGRRARELAEAVLRFPRGGHWRSWRARTAELTDRHGGTLDQVIVTFFEAPRSYTAEDVVEISCHGSPLVLGHCLERLCEAGARLAEPGEFTLRAFLNGRIDLPQAEAVRDLIEATTLYQARVAAQQAAGCVSRRIAPVKQQLLELVAVLEAGIDFAEDDVEVAAAGEILGRLDRIRDALVRLAASFDYGRLVHSGVMLAIVGKPNVGKSSLFNAILEGEKAIVSDLPRTTRDYLAVETEHRGIPLTLIDTAGEEEFAAFESQPSAFPNLFLPDAVRQVEAPPRGDALSTAAAR
;
A
#
# COMPACT_ATOMS: atom_id res chain seq x y z
N MET A 1 6.24 17.37 16.09
CA MET A 1 6.73 17.24 14.70
C MET A 1 6.90 18.64 14.14
N GLN A 2 8.12 19.07 13.82
CA GLN A 2 8.35 20.36 13.16
C GLN A 2 8.04 20.18 11.68
N LEU A 3 7.09 20.95 11.13
CA LEU A 3 6.76 20.92 9.69
C LEU A 3 7.52 21.98 8.88
N ASP A 4 8.24 22.89 9.56
CA ASP A 4 9.00 23.95 8.90
C ASP A 4 10.42 23.50 8.49
N ASP A 5 10.85 22.30 8.89
CA ASP A 5 12.15 21.75 8.49
C ASP A 5 12.11 21.18 7.06
N THR A 6 13.29 20.96 6.49
CA THR A 6 13.44 20.33 5.17
C THR A 6 13.98 18.92 5.36
N ILE A 7 13.26 17.93 4.85
CA ILE A 7 13.60 16.52 5.00
C ILE A 7 14.24 15.95 3.73
N ALA A 8 15.10 14.95 3.90
CA ALA A 8 15.67 14.16 2.81
C ALA A 8 15.66 12.66 3.12
N ALA A 9 15.47 11.84 2.08
CA ALA A 9 15.67 10.38 2.17
C ALA A 9 15.95 9.76 0.80
N ILE A 10 16.55 8.57 0.81
CA ILE A 10 16.60 7.69 -0.36
C ILE A 10 15.19 7.13 -0.58
N SER A 11 14.64 7.33 -1.78
CA SER A 11 13.27 6.96 -2.16
C SER A 11 13.18 5.66 -2.96
N THR A 12 14.32 5.07 -3.31
CA THR A 12 14.41 3.76 -3.99
C THR A 12 14.71 2.64 -2.98
N PRO A 13 14.30 1.39 -3.26
CA PRO A 13 14.63 0.24 -2.41
C PRO A 13 16.15 0.12 -2.14
N PRO A 14 16.55 -0.41 -0.97
CA PRO A 14 17.95 -0.65 -0.68
C PRO A 14 18.52 -1.72 -1.62
N GLY A 15 19.76 -1.53 -2.07
CA GLY A 15 20.43 -2.48 -2.96
C GLY A 15 21.27 -1.79 -4.03
N ARG A 16 21.76 -2.58 -4.97
CA ARG A 16 22.47 -2.08 -6.17
C ARG A 16 21.52 -2.08 -7.35
N GLY A 17 21.44 -0.97 -8.08
CA GLY A 17 20.61 -0.83 -9.26
C GLY A 17 21.17 0.16 -10.27
N GLY A 18 20.57 0.23 -11.46
CA GLY A 18 20.96 1.21 -12.47
C GLY A 18 20.70 2.66 -12.06
N LEU A 19 19.70 2.87 -11.19
CA LEU A 19 19.28 4.19 -10.72
C LEU A 19 18.92 4.14 -9.23
N GLY A 20 19.26 5.21 -8.52
CA GLY A 20 18.74 5.51 -7.20
C GLY A 20 18.21 6.95 -7.14
N VAL A 21 17.21 7.18 -6.28
CA VAL A 21 16.59 8.50 -6.15
C VAL A 21 16.70 8.97 -4.71
N ILE A 22 17.16 10.20 -4.52
CA ILE A 22 17.08 10.93 -3.26
C ILE A 22 16.05 12.02 -3.41
N ARG A 23 15.13 12.11 -2.47
CA ARG A 23 14.07 13.12 -2.45
C ARG A 23 14.29 14.06 -1.29
N ILE A 24 14.11 15.36 -1.54
CA ILE A 24 14.17 16.44 -0.58
C ILE A 24 12.81 17.15 -0.59
N SER A 25 12.21 17.43 0.57
CA SER A 25 10.94 18.17 0.70
C SER A 25 11.05 19.25 1.76
N GLY A 26 10.64 20.48 1.44
CA GLY A 26 10.57 21.61 2.36
C GLY A 26 11.10 22.91 1.76
N ARG A 27 10.97 24.02 2.50
CA ARG A 27 11.28 25.38 1.99
C ARG A 27 12.72 25.55 1.49
N ARG A 28 13.67 24.77 2.02
CA ARG A 28 15.09 24.83 1.64
C ARG A 28 15.49 23.79 0.60
N ALA A 29 14.55 23.05 -0.01
CA ALA A 29 14.87 21.93 -0.89
C ALA A 29 15.83 22.31 -2.05
N ARG A 30 15.61 23.48 -2.68
CA ARG A 30 16.49 24.01 -3.74
C ARG A 30 17.86 24.43 -3.22
N GLU A 31 17.88 25.18 -2.12
CA GLU A 31 19.11 25.65 -1.47
C GLU A 31 20.02 24.46 -1.08
N LEU A 32 19.44 23.43 -0.46
CA LEU A 32 20.19 22.24 -0.06
C LEU A 32 20.68 21.43 -1.27
N ALA A 33 19.90 21.35 -2.35
CA ALA A 33 20.35 20.72 -3.57
C ALA A 33 21.52 21.49 -4.21
N GLU A 34 21.47 22.82 -4.24
CA GLU A 34 22.57 23.67 -4.73
C GLU A 34 23.84 23.58 -3.87
N ALA A 35 23.72 23.28 -2.57
CA ALA A 35 24.86 23.09 -1.69
C ALA A 35 25.64 21.77 -1.95
N VAL A 36 24.97 20.77 -2.53
CA VAL A 36 25.52 19.42 -2.76
C VAL A 36 25.84 19.16 -4.24
N LEU A 37 25.23 19.93 -5.14
CA LEU A 37 25.32 19.74 -6.58
C LEU A 37 25.98 20.93 -7.28
N ARG A 38 26.80 20.62 -8.29
CA ARG A 38 27.31 21.60 -9.23
C ARG A 38 26.47 21.58 -10.51
N PHE A 39 25.76 22.67 -10.77
CA PHE A 39 25.00 22.82 -12.01
C PHE A 39 25.88 23.40 -13.14
N PRO A 40 25.70 22.96 -14.41
CA PRO A 40 26.25 23.64 -15.57
C PRO A 40 25.82 25.12 -15.59
N ARG A 41 26.70 26.02 -16.01
CA ARG A 41 26.46 27.47 -15.99
C ARG A 41 25.15 27.84 -16.70
N GLY A 42 24.35 28.68 -16.03
CA GLY A 42 23.15 29.29 -16.60
C GLY A 42 21.90 28.43 -16.45
N GLY A 43 20.96 28.91 -15.64
CA GLY A 43 19.61 28.36 -15.59
C GLY A 43 18.99 28.47 -14.20
N HIS A 44 17.87 29.18 -14.13
CA HIS A 44 17.01 29.19 -12.95
C HIS A 44 16.28 27.85 -12.80
N TRP A 45 15.93 27.50 -11.57
CA TRP A 45 15.00 26.40 -11.32
C TRP A 45 13.69 26.60 -12.09
N ARG A 46 13.22 25.54 -12.73
CA ARG A 46 11.92 25.50 -13.40
C ARG A 46 11.19 24.26 -12.92
N SER A 47 10.00 24.46 -12.36
CA SER A 47 9.16 23.35 -11.91
C SER A 47 8.87 22.39 -13.07
N TRP A 48 8.83 21.09 -12.78
CA TRP A 48 8.56 20.01 -13.73
C TRP A 48 9.58 19.91 -14.87
N ARG A 49 10.82 20.38 -14.65
CA ARG A 49 11.93 20.21 -15.61
C ARG A 49 13.09 19.46 -14.99
N ALA A 50 13.56 18.45 -15.72
CA ALA A 50 14.80 17.75 -15.43
C ALA A 50 16.01 18.59 -15.90
N ARG A 51 17.10 18.52 -15.16
CA ARG A 51 18.39 19.15 -15.47
C ARG A 51 19.53 18.20 -15.11
N THR A 52 20.64 18.28 -15.83
CA THR A 52 21.88 17.60 -15.43
C THR A 52 22.60 18.43 -14.37
N ALA A 53 23.26 17.74 -13.44
CA ALA A 53 24.16 18.32 -12.45
C ALA A 53 25.25 17.31 -12.09
N GLU A 54 26.29 17.78 -11.41
CA GLU A 54 27.35 16.93 -10.87
C GLU A 54 27.18 16.84 -9.36
N LEU A 55 27.11 15.61 -8.82
CA LEU A 55 27.25 15.39 -7.38
C LEU A 55 28.72 15.53 -7.00
N THR A 56 29.03 16.45 -6.09
CA THR A 56 30.42 16.68 -5.68
C THR A 56 30.81 15.92 -4.42
N ASP A 57 32.06 15.48 -4.35
CA ASP A 57 32.68 15.01 -3.11
C ASP A 57 33.02 16.19 -2.17
N ARG A 58 33.58 15.88 -0.98
CA ARG A 58 33.95 16.87 0.03
C ARG A 58 35.13 17.77 -0.38
N HIS A 59 35.90 17.36 -1.39
CA HIS A 59 37.05 18.05 -1.94
C HIS A 59 36.72 18.84 -3.21
N GLY A 60 35.45 18.80 -3.65
CA GLY A 60 34.99 19.45 -4.88
C GLY A 60 35.25 18.63 -6.15
N GLY A 61 35.70 17.38 -6.05
CA GLY A 61 35.74 16.43 -7.17
C GLY A 61 34.34 15.99 -7.56
N THR A 62 34.15 15.60 -8.82
CA THR A 62 32.87 15.08 -9.31
C THR A 62 32.78 13.60 -8.98
N LEU A 63 31.81 13.23 -8.14
CA LEU A 63 31.55 11.85 -7.74
C LEU A 63 30.58 11.15 -8.70
N ASP A 64 29.53 11.86 -9.15
CA ASP A 64 28.52 11.32 -10.06
C ASP A 64 27.92 12.39 -10.96
N GLN A 65 27.40 11.98 -12.13
CA GLN A 65 26.55 12.79 -13.00
C GLN A 65 25.09 12.43 -12.72
N VAL A 66 24.29 13.41 -12.33
CA VAL A 66 22.93 13.20 -11.84
C VAL A 66 21.90 13.95 -12.68
N ILE A 67 20.66 13.46 -12.64
CA ILE A 67 19.48 14.17 -13.15
C ILE A 67 18.71 14.71 -11.96
N VAL A 68 18.40 16.01 -12.00
CA VAL A 68 17.68 16.70 -10.93
C VAL A 68 16.35 17.19 -11.47
N THR A 69 15.26 16.90 -10.75
CA THR A 69 13.92 17.41 -11.08
C THR A 69 13.40 18.22 -9.91
N PHE A 70 12.86 19.41 -10.20
CA PHE A 70 12.26 20.28 -9.19
C PHE A 70 10.75 20.36 -9.38
N PHE A 71 10.02 20.29 -8.27
CA PHE A 71 8.58 20.47 -8.18
C PHE A 71 8.30 21.61 -7.20
N GLU A 72 7.76 22.70 -7.71
CA GLU A 72 7.44 23.89 -6.93
C GLU A 72 6.11 23.72 -6.19
N ALA A 73 6.07 24.15 -4.92
CA ALA A 73 4.84 24.20 -4.15
C ALA A 73 3.73 25.02 -4.89
N PRO A 74 2.45 24.65 -4.79
CA PRO A 74 1.90 23.45 -4.15
C PRO A 74 1.83 22.23 -5.10
N ARG A 75 2.44 22.31 -6.30
CA ARG A 75 2.33 21.30 -7.36
C ARG A 75 3.46 20.27 -7.24
N SER A 76 3.52 19.61 -6.10
CA SER A 76 4.47 18.54 -5.80
C SER A 76 3.75 17.40 -5.06
N TYR A 77 4.50 16.34 -4.71
CA TYR A 77 3.95 15.23 -3.93
C TYR A 77 3.50 15.65 -2.53
N THR A 78 4.34 16.40 -1.81
CA THR A 78 4.08 16.86 -0.44
C THR A 78 3.32 18.19 -0.39
N ALA A 79 3.03 18.81 -1.54
CA ALA A 79 2.61 20.21 -1.68
C ALA A 79 3.60 21.26 -1.14
N GLU A 80 4.84 20.86 -0.85
CA GLU A 80 5.97 21.76 -0.58
C GLU A 80 6.90 21.86 -1.80
N ASP A 81 7.96 22.65 -1.72
CA ASP A 81 9.06 22.53 -2.69
C ASP A 81 9.70 21.15 -2.55
N VAL A 82 9.80 20.40 -3.66
CA VAL A 82 10.43 19.08 -3.71
C VAL A 82 11.52 19.06 -4.76
N VAL A 83 12.68 18.52 -4.40
CA VAL A 83 13.76 18.22 -5.34
C VAL A 83 14.03 16.71 -5.33
N GLU A 84 14.07 16.12 -6.51
CA GLU A 84 14.48 14.72 -6.70
C GLU A 84 15.83 14.67 -7.43
N ILE A 85 16.78 13.95 -6.84
CA ILE A 85 18.11 13.72 -7.38
C ILE A 85 18.20 12.26 -7.79
N SER A 86 18.22 12.01 -9.09
CA SER A 86 18.40 10.70 -9.70
C SER A 86 19.89 10.49 -10.01
N CYS A 87 20.52 9.61 -9.25
CA CYS A 87 21.94 9.23 -9.38
C CYS A 87 22.08 7.74 -9.73
N HIS A 88 23.29 7.27 -9.99
CA HIS A 88 23.52 5.84 -10.13
C HIS A 88 23.14 5.12 -8.81
N GLY A 89 22.47 3.96 -8.93
CA GLY A 89 21.94 3.19 -7.79
C GLY A 89 23.01 2.46 -6.97
N SER A 90 24.13 3.13 -6.68
CA SER A 90 25.18 2.66 -5.78
C SER A 90 24.85 3.10 -4.35
N PRO A 91 24.76 2.18 -3.37
CA PRO A 91 24.54 2.53 -1.97
C PRO A 91 25.52 3.58 -1.43
N LEU A 92 26.77 3.55 -1.91
CA LEU A 92 27.81 4.51 -1.50
C LEU A 92 27.53 5.92 -2.05
N VAL A 93 27.11 6.03 -3.32
CA VAL A 93 26.77 7.32 -3.95
C VAL A 93 25.52 7.91 -3.30
N LEU A 94 24.50 7.07 -3.08
CA LEU A 94 23.26 7.47 -2.43
C LEU A 94 23.50 7.93 -0.98
N GLY A 95 24.26 7.14 -0.21
CA GLY A 95 24.63 7.47 1.16
C GLY A 95 25.42 8.77 1.24
N HIS A 96 26.44 8.95 0.39
CA HIS A 96 27.23 10.18 0.34
C HIS A 96 26.36 11.40 0.04
N CYS A 97 25.47 11.34 -0.96
CA CYS A 97 24.60 12.47 -1.28
C CYS A 97 23.64 12.79 -0.12
N LEU A 98 23.03 11.77 0.51
CA LEU A 98 22.16 11.96 1.67
C LEU A 98 22.91 12.57 2.86
N GLU A 99 24.11 12.09 3.18
CA GLU A 99 24.95 12.65 4.24
C GLU A 99 25.28 14.12 3.98
N ARG A 100 25.66 14.47 2.75
CA ARG A 100 25.95 15.86 2.36
C ARG A 100 24.73 16.77 2.47
N LEU A 101 23.53 16.27 2.17
CA LEU A 101 22.29 17.00 2.39
C LEU A 101 22.02 17.23 3.88
N CYS A 102 22.25 16.21 4.72
CA CYS A 102 22.12 16.35 6.17
C CYS A 102 23.11 17.38 6.73
N GLU A 103 24.36 17.37 6.27
CA GLU A 103 25.38 18.38 6.64
C GLU A 103 24.99 19.80 6.21
N ALA A 104 24.30 19.95 5.08
CA ALA A 104 23.78 21.24 4.62
C ALA A 104 22.53 21.71 5.41
N GLY A 105 21.95 20.83 6.24
CA GLY A 105 20.84 21.13 7.14
C GLY A 105 19.52 20.47 6.79
N ALA A 106 19.50 19.44 5.94
CA ALA A 106 18.36 18.54 5.84
C ALA A 106 18.25 17.66 7.10
N ARG A 107 17.03 17.33 7.53
CA ARG A 107 16.81 16.23 8.47
C ARG A 107 16.51 14.95 7.70
N LEU A 108 16.92 13.79 8.22
CA LEU A 108 16.44 12.51 7.70
C LEU A 108 14.93 12.38 7.88
N ALA A 109 14.22 12.05 6.81
CA ALA A 109 12.79 11.80 6.88
C ALA A 109 12.46 10.57 7.74
N GLU A 110 11.39 10.65 8.52
CA GLU A 110 10.82 9.50 9.22
C GLU A 110 10.05 8.58 8.26
N PRO A 111 9.80 7.30 8.63
CA PRO A 111 8.99 6.40 7.83
C PRO A 111 7.61 6.99 7.50
N GLY A 112 7.28 7.06 6.21
CA GLY A 112 6.00 7.60 5.73
C GLY A 112 5.89 9.13 5.77
N GLU A 113 6.92 9.86 6.20
CA GLU A 113 6.82 11.30 6.46
C GLU A 113 6.45 12.12 5.22
N PHE A 114 6.95 11.77 4.02
CA PHE A 114 6.55 12.47 2.79
C PHE A 114 5.05 12.36 2.52
N THR A 115 4.47 11.18 2.71
CA THR A 115 3.03 10.95 2.52
C THR A 115 2.23 11.64 3.63
N LEU A 116 2.73 11.63 4.87
CA LEU A 116 2.13 12.38 5.98
C LEU A 116 2.09 13.88 5.70
N ARG A 117 3.17 14.47 5.17
CA ARG A 117 3.19 15.90 4.76
C ARG A 117 2.20 16.19 3.65
N ALA A 118 2.08 15.30 2.65
CA ALA A 118 1.05 15.43 1.62
C ALA A 118 -0.36 15.47 2.23
N PHE A 119 -0.64 14.63 3.23
CA PHE A 119 -1.90 14.63 3.96
C PHE A 119 -2.11 15.93 4.76
N LEU A 120 -1.13 16.34 5.55
CA LEU A 120 -1.21 17.54 6.41
C LEU A 120 -1.37 18.83 5.59
N ASN A 121 -0.76 18.88 4.40
CA ASN A 121 -0.90 20.00 3.47
C ASN A 121 -2.18 19.93 2.61
N GLY A 122 -3.08 18.98 2.89
CA GLY A 122 -4.37 18.83 2.20
C GLY A 122 -4.25 18.38 0.74
N ARG A 123 -3.09 17.87 0.33
CA ARG A 123 -2.87 17.38 -1.05
C ARG A 123 -3.57 16.05 -1.30
N ILE A 124 -3.69 15.23 -0.27
CA ILE A 124 -4.38 13.95 -0.24
C ILE A 124 -5.13 13.82 1.09
N ASP A 125 -6.14 12.95 1.16
CA ASP A 125 -6.75 12.56 2.43
C ASP A 125 -6.15 11.26 3.01
N LEU A 126 -6.62 10.87 4.19
CA LEU A 126 -6.10 9.71 4.90
C LEU A 126 -6.32 8.38 4.14
N PRO A 127 -7.52 8.08 3.59
CA PRO A 127 -7.71 6.91 2.73
C PRO A 127 -6.75 6.86 1.53
N GLN A 128 -6.48 8.01 0.90
CA GLN A 128 -5.51 8.09 -0.19
C GLN A 128 -4.08 7.81 0.29
N ALA A 129 -3.70 8.30 1.47
CA ALA A 129 -2.38 8.05 2.06
C ALA A 129 -2.17 6.56 2.39
N GLU A 130 -3.17 5.89 2.96
CA GLU A 130 -3.15 4.45 3.23
C GLU A 130 -3.04 3.64 1.93
N ALA A 131 -3.80 4.03 0.90
CA ALA A 131 -3.78 3.36 -0.39
C ALA A 131 -2.43 3.47 -1.13
N VAL A 132 -1.61 4.49 -0.86
CA VAL A 132 -0.24 4.56 -1.38
C VAL A 132 0.62 3.43 -0.82
N ARG A 133 0.50 3.12 0.48
CA ARG A 133 1.20 1.97 1.08
C ARG A 133 0.71 0.67 0.46
N ASP A 134 -0.61 0.49 0.38
CA ASP A 134 -1.21 -0.73 -0.18
C ASP A 134 -0.79 -0.96 -1.64
N LEU A 135 -0.56 0.11 -2.42
CA LEU A 135 -0.06 0.02 -3.78
C LEU A 135 1.41 -0.46 -3.83
N ILE A 136 2.23 0.00 -2.90
CA ILE A 136 3.65 -0.40 -2.80
C ILE A 136 3.77 -1.86 -2.34
N GLU A 137 2.89 -2.29 -1.43
CA GLU A 137 2.88 -3.63 -0.83
C GLU A 137 2.11 -4.68 -1.66
N ALA A 138 1.38 -4.25 -2.70
CA ALA A 138 0.56 -5.14 -3.52
C ALA A 138 1.39 -6.28 -4.14
N THR A 139 0.96 -7.52 -3.89
CA THR A 139 1.57 -8.72 -4.47
C THR A 139 0.84 -9.18 -5.72
N THR A 140 -0.43 -8.79 -5.91
CA THR A 140 -1.19 -9.08 -7.13
C THR A 140 -1.49 -7.82 -7.95
N LEU A 141 -1.68 -7.99 -9.26
CA LEU A 141 -2.12 -6.90 -10.14
C LEU A 141 -3.51 -6.37 -9.76
N TYR A 142 -4.36 -7.23 -9.19
CA TYR A 142 -5.69 -6.83 -8.77
C TYR A 142 -5.64 -5.94 -7.52
N GLN A 143 -4.84 -6.31 -6.51
CA GLN A 143 -4.56 -5.45 -5.37
C GLN A 143 -4.02 -4.09 -5.80
N ALA A 144 -3.00 -4.09 -6.67
CA ALA A 144 -2.40 -2.85 -7.18
C ALA A 144 -3.44 -1.95 -7.86
N ARG A 145 -4.37 -2.52 -8.64
CA ARG A 145 -5.46 -1.77 -9.27
C ARG A 145 -6.43 -1.17 -8.25
N VAL A 146 -6.82 -1.94 -7.24
CA VAL A 146 -7.72 -1.46 -6.18
C VAL A 146 -7.06 -0.32 -5.40
N ALA A 147 -5.81 -0.51 -4.96
CA ALA A 147 -5.03 0.50 -4.26
C ALA A 147 -4.84 1.78 -5.11
N ALA A 148 -4.51 1.63 -6.41
CA ALA A 148 -4.39 2.78 -7.31
C ALA A 148 -5.69 3.59 -7.45
N GLN A 149 -6.85 2.93 -7.50
CA GLN A 149 -8.15 3.61 -7.54
C GLN A 149 -8.45 4.35 -6.24
N GLN A 150 -8.10 3.76 -5.09
CA GLN A 150 -8.25 4.37 -3.78
C GLN A 150 -7.31 5.57 -3.60
N ALA A 151 -6.04 5.44 -4.00
CA ALA A 151 -5.08 6.54 -4.03
C ALA A 151 -5.54 7.69 -4.95
N ALA A 152 -6.27 7.36 -6.02
CA ALA A 152 -6.94 8.34 -6.87
C ALA A 152 -8.22 8.95 -6.24
N GLY A 153 -8.56 8.62 -4.99
CA GLY A 153 -9.65 9.23 -4.22
C GLY A 153 -11.04 8.61 -4.44
N CYS A 154 -11.12 7.34 -4.87
CA CYS A 154 -12.43 6.72 -5.13
C CYS A 154 -13.30 6.58 -3.87
N VAL A 155 -12.68 6.27 -2.72
CA VAL A 155 -13.35 6.16 -1.41
C VAL A 155 -13.86 7.54 -0.98
N SER A 156 -12.99 8.54 -1.05
CA SER A 156 -13.28 9.94 -0.73
C SER A 156 -14.48 10.47 -1.52
N ARG A 157 -14.50 10.21 -2.83
CA ARG A 157 -15.64 10.58 -3.70
C ARG A 157 -16.95 9.90 -3.33
N ARG A 158 -16.91 8.67 -2.80
CA ARG A 158 -18.09 7.94 -2.33
C ARG A 158 -18.59 8.44 -0.98
N ILE A 159 -17.69 8.89 -0.11
CA ILE A 159 -18.02 9.41 1.24
C ILE A 159 -18.48 10.87 1.19
N ALA A 160 -17.95 11.68 0.27
CA ALA A 160 -18.22 13.12 0.20
C ALA A 160 -19.72 13.49 0.18
N PRO A 161 -20.59 12.83 -0.62
CA PRO A 161 -22.02 13.13 -0.61
C PRO A 161 -22.69 12.84 0.75
N VAL A 162 -22.28 11.77 1.43
CA VAL A 162 -22.80 11.40 2.75
C VAL A 162 -22.37 12.41 3.80
N LYS A 163 -21.09 12.83 3.77
CA LYS A 163 -20.58 13.88 4.64
C LYS A 163 -21.34 15.19 4.42
N GLN A 164 -21.61 15.56 3.17
CA GLN A 164 -22.34 16.78 2.83
C GLN A 164 -23.77 16.76 3.40
N GLN A 165 -24.49 15.64 3.24
CA GLN A 165 -25.82 15.47 3.81
C GLN A 165 -25.85 15.57 5.34
N LEU A 166 -24.82 15.03 6.01
CA LEU A 166 -24.67 15.17 7.46
C LEU A 166 -24.41 16.61 7.89
N LEU A 167 -23.52 17.33 7.19
CA LEU A 167 -23.22 18.73 7.48
C LEU A 167 -24.45 19.62 7.30
N GLU A 168 -25.23 19.40 6.24
CA GLU A 168 -26.50 20.10 6.03
C GLU A 168 -27.50 19.84 7.15
N LEU A 169 -27.57 18.60 7.64
CA LEU A 169 -28.44 18.26 8.76
C LEU A 169 -27.98 18.90 10.07
N VAL A 170 -26.67 18.91 10.33
CA VAL A 170 -26.08 19.61 11.48
C VAL A 170 -26.42 21.10 11.43
N ALA A 171 -26.27 21.75 10.27
CA ALA A 171 -26.61 23.16 10.12
C ALA A 171 -28.10 23.46 10.40
N VAL A 172 -29.01 22.59 9.96
CA VAL A 172 -30.45 22.73 10.26
C VAL A 172 -30.73 22.59 11.76
N LEU A 173 -30.08 21.62 12.42
CA LEU A 173 -30.24 21.40 13.85
C LEU A 173 -29.65 22.55 14.68
N GLU A 174 -28.46 23.05 14.31
CA GLU A 174 -27.83 24.21 14.97
C GLU A 174 -28.71 25.46 14.85
N ALA A 175 -29.24 25.76 13.66
CA ALA A 175 -30.17 26.88 13.49
C ALA A 175 -31.44 26.72 14.35
N GLY A 176 -31.98 25.51 14.47
CA GLY A 176 -33.14 25.27 15.32
C GLY A 176 -32.88 25.43 16.82
N ILE A 177 -31.63 25.22 17.27
CA ILE A 177 -31.24 25.45 18.67
C ILE A 177 -31.02 26.94 18.93
N ASP A 178 -30.32 27.64 18.02
CA ASP A 178 -29.94 29.04 18.20
C ASP A 178 -31.15 30.00 18.09
N PHE A 179 -32.18 29.64 17.31
CA PHE A 179 -33.36 30.49 17.05
C PHE A 179 -34.66 29.91 17.65
N ALA A 180 -34.56 29.08 18.68
CA ALA A 180 -35.71 28.45 19.32
C ALA A 180 -36.71 29.47 19.94
N GLU A 181 -36.25 30.68 20.28
CA GLU A 181 -37.09 31.78 20.81
C GLU A 181 -37.73 32.64 19.72
N ASP A 182 -37.26 32.54 18.47
CA ASP A 182 -37.66 33.40 17.34
C ASP A 182 -38.78 32.81 16.46
N ASP A 183 -39.52 31.79 16.96
CA ASP A 183 -40.59 31.08 16.22
C ASP A 183 -40.14 30.56 14.84
N VAL A 184 -38.86 30.20 14.68
CA VAL A 184 -38.34 29.64 13.43
C VAL A 184 -38.84 28.20 13.27
N GLU A 185 -39.57 27.93 12.19
CA GLU A 185 -40.01 26.57 11.83
C GLU A 185 -38.80 25.67 11.53
N VAL A 186 -38.36 24.90 12.52
CA VAL A 186 -37.38 23.83 12.34
C VAL A 186 -38.02 22.68 11.55
N ALA A 187 -37.23 22.01 10.71
CA ALA A 187 -37.68 20.81 10.01
C ALA A 187 -38.31 19.80 11.00
N ALA A 188 -39.49 19.28 10.66
CA ALA A 188 -40.21 18.35 11.53
C ALA A 188 -39.36 17.10 11.83
N ALA A 189 -39.46 16.57 13.04
CA ALA A 189 -38.67 15.40 13.47
C ALA A 189 -38.76 14.21 12.49
N GLY A 190 -39.92 13.98 11.88
CA GLY A 190 -40.10 12.93 10.87
C GLY A 190 -39.28 13.15 9.59
N GLU A 191 -39.07 14.41 9.17
CA GLU A 191 -38.23 14.73 8.03
C GLU A 191 -36.75 14.48 8.35
N ILE A 192 -36.30 14.89 9.54
CA ILE A 192 -34.94 14.64 10.03
C ILE A 192 -34.64 13.15 10.09
N LEU A 193 -35.55 12.37 10.69
CA LEU A 193 -35.43 10.90 10.76
C LEU A 193 -35.37 10.28 9.35
N GLY A 194 -36.23 10.73 8.42
CA GLY A 194 -36.20 10.24 7.04
C GLY A 194 -34.92 10.58 6.27
N ARG A 195 -34.25 11.70 6.60
CA ARG A 195 -32.92 12.04 6.04
C ARG A 195 -31.83 11.15 6.67
N LEU A 196 -31.87 10.93 7.98
CA LEU A 196 -30.94 10.05 8.69
C LEU A 196 -31.00 8.59 8.20
N ASP A 197 -32.21 8.07 7.95
CA ASP A 197 -32.38 6.71 7.43
C ASP A 197 -31.68 6.53 6.07
N ARG A 198 -31.79 7.52 5.17
CA ARG A 198 -31.11 7.47 3.86
C ARG A 198 -29.59 7.48 3.99
N ILE A 199 -29.07 8.29 4.91
CA ILE A 199 -27.64 8.37 5.22
C ILE A 199 -27.15 7.04 5.78
N ARG A 200 -27.87 6.48 6.76
CA ARG A 200 -27.58 5.17 7.35
C ARG A 200 -27.52 4.10 6.26
N ASP A 201 -28.54 4.03 5.40
CA ASP A 201 -28.61 3.00 4.37
C ASP A 201 -27.45 3.11 3.36
N ALA A 202 -27.01 4.33 3.04
CA ALA A 202 -25.82 4.55 2.20
C ALA A 202 -24.53 4.06 2.87
N LEU A 203 -24.36 4.34 4.17
CA LEU A 203 -23.21 3.88 4.96
C LEU A 203 -23.20 2.36 5.13
N VAL A 204 -24.35 1.72 5.38
CA VAL A 204 -24.48 0.26 5.48
C VAL A 204 -24.06 -0.41 4.18
N ARG A 205 -24.50 0.11 3.02
CA ARG A 205 -24.07 -0.40 1.71
C ARG A 205 -22.57 -0.24 1.46
N LEU A 206 -21.98 0.86 1.93
CA LEU A 206 -20.54 1.08 1.83
C LEU A 206 -19.78 0.11 2.72
N ALA A 207 -20.20 -0.06 3.98
CA ALA A 207 -19.61 -0.99 4.93
C ALA A 207 -19.69 -2.45 4.47
N ALA A 208 -20.79 -2.85 3.83
CA ALA A 208 -20.95 -4.21 3.28
C ALA A 208 -19.91 -4.56 2.19
N SER A 209 -19.26 -3.57 1.56
CA SER A 209 -18.17 -3.83 0.61
C SER A 209 -16.81 -4.15 1.28
N PHE A 210 -16.72 -3.99 2.60
CA PHE A 210 -15.48 -4.18 3.35
C PHE A 210 -15.01 -5.64 3.39
N ASP A 211 -15.91 -6.62 3.50
CA ASP A 211 -15.52 -8.04 3.61
C ASP A 211 -14.72 -8.49 2.39
N TYR A 212 -15.19 -8.10 1.19
CA TYR A 212 -14.47 -8.36 -0.04
C TYR A 212 -13.16 -7.56 -0.11
N GLY A 213 -13.19 -6.27 0.26
CA GLY A 213 -11.98 -5.44 0.32
C GLY A 213 -10.90 -6.02 1.25
N ARG A 214 -11.30 -6.57 2.40
CA ARG A 214 -10.41 -7.24 3.35
C ARG A 214 -9.77 -8.48 2.74
N LEU A 215 -10.54 -9.32 2.04
CA LEU A 215 -9.98 -10.49 1.34
C LEU A 215 -8.95 -10.08 0.28
N VAL A 216 -9.22 -9.00 -0.45
CA VAL A 216 -8.28 -8.48 -1.45
C VAL A 216 -7.01 -7.94 -0.79
N HIS A 217 -7.14 -7.19 0.30
CA HIS A 217 -6.01 -6.59 1.02
C HIS A 217 -5.15 -7.63 1.74
N SER A 218 -5.79 -8.46 2.56
CA SER A 218 -5.14 -9.42 3.46
C SER A 218 -4.77 -10.75 2.79
N GLY A 219 -5.34 -11.05 1.62
CA GLY A 219 -5.22 -12.34 0.98
C GLY A 219 -5.96 -13.45 1.74
N VAL A 220 -5.74 -14.68 1.28
CA VAL A 220 -6.26 -15.90 1.88
C VAL A 220 -5.09 -16.79 2.26
N MET A 221 -5.13 -17.37 3.45
CA MET A 221 -4.22 -18.43 3.85
C MET A 221 -4.93 -19.76 3.74
N LEU A 222 -4.34 -20.71 2.99
CA LEU A 222 -4.89 -22.03 2.77
C LEU A 222 -3.88 -23.09 3.21
N ALA A 223 -4.21 -23.78 4.29
CA ALA A 223 -3.46 -24.94 4.74
C ALA A 223 -4.06 -26.23 4.15
N ILE A 224 -3.21 -27.10 3.61
CA ILE A 224 -3.61 -28.43 3.15
C ILE A 224 -3.26 -29.42 4.26
N VAL A 225 -4.29 -29.97 4.89
CA VAL A 225 -4.17 -30.88 6.06
C VAL A 225 -4.76 -32.25 5.72
N GLY A 226 -4.17 -33.30 6.28
CA GLY A 226 -4.65 -34.66 6.14
C GLY A 226 -3.60 -35.71 6.49
N LYS A 227 -4.01 -36.99 6.48
CA LYS A 227 -3.15 -38.12 6.84
C LYS A 227 -1.89 -38.23 5.95
N PRO A 228 -0.82 -38.89 6.41
CA PRO A 228 0.33 -39.20 5.56
C PRO A 228 -0.09 -39.93 4.28
N ASN A 229 0.57 -39.64 3.15
CA ASN A 229 0.39 -40.30 1.85
C ASN A 229 -1.01 -40.19 1.17
N VAL A 230 -1.89 -39.27 1.61
CA VAL A 230 -3.21 -39.04 0.96
C VAL A 230 -3.15 -38.18 -0.30
N GLY A 231 -1.95 -37.81 -0.76
CA GLY A 231 -1.78 -36.95 -1.94
C GLY A 231 -1.75 -35.45 -1.67
N LYS A 232 -1.52 -35.01 -0.42
CA LYS A 232 -1.42 -33.57 -0.06
C LYS A 232 -0.40 -32.83 -0.91
N SER A 233 0.83 -33.34 -0.99
CA SER A 233 1.89 -32.73 -1.79
C SER A 233 1.57 -32.76 -3.29
N SER A 234 0.80 -33.73 -3.77
CA SER A 234 0.33 -33.76 -5.16
C SER A 234 -0.72 -32.68 -5.43
N LEU A 235 -1.65 -32.44 -4.51
CA LEU A 235 -2.62 -31.35 -4.60
C LEU A 235 -1.93 -29.97 -4.48
N PHE A 236 -1.01 -29.83 -3.54
CA PHE A 236 -0.21 -28.61 -3.34
C PHE A 236 0.52 -28.22 -4.63
N ASN A 237 1.23 -29.17 -5.25
CA ASN A 237 1.92 -28.95 -6.51
C ASN A 237 0.94 -28.64 -7.65
N ALA A 238 -0.20 -29.33 -7.73
CA ALA A 238 -1.20 -29.08 -8.77
C ALA A 238 -1.80 -27.65 -8.68
N ILE A 239 -2.01 -27.14 -7.47
CA ILE A 239 -2.47 -25.76 -7.26
C ILE A 239 -1.37 -24.77 -7.68
N LEU A 240 -0.11 -25.04 -7.31
CA LEU A 240 1.01 -24.19 -7.69
C LEU A 240 1.29 -24.18 -9.20
N GLU A 241 1.10 -25.30 -9.89
CA GLU A 241 1.26 -25.40 -11.35
C GLU A 241 0.15 -24.66 -12.12
N GLY A 242 -1.05 -24.57 -11.55
CA GLY A 242 -2.20 -23.89 -12.15
C GLY A 242 -2.23 -22.38 -11.94
N GLU A 243 -1.63 -21.89 -10.87
CA GLU A 243 -1.62 -20.47 -10.51
C GLU A 243 -0.29 -19.79 -10.89
N LYS A 244 -0.34 -18.48 -11.17
CA LYS A 244 0.86 -17.71 -11.45
C LYS A 244 1.62 -17.46 -10.15
N ALA A 245 2.70 -18.18 -9.94
CA ALA A 245 3.62 -17.93 -8.83
C ALA A 245 4.09 -16.47 -8.86
N ILE A 246 3.69 -15.69 -7.85
CA ILE A 246 4.32 -14.42 -7.53
C ILE A 246 5.57 -14.82 -6.77
N VAL A 247 6.66 -15.05 -7.50
CA VAL A 247 7.93 -15.46 -6.89
C VAL A 247 8.44 -14.30 -6.05
N SER A 248 8.18 -14.37 -4.74
CA SER A 248 9.08 -13.80 -3.75
C SER A 248 10.39 -14.58 -3.84
N ASP A 249 11.51 -13.90 -4.06
CA ASP A 249 12.85 -14.50 -4.15
C ASP A 249 13.28 -15.26 -2.87
N LEU A 250 12.45 -15.26 -1.82
CA LEU A 250 12.71 -15.92 -0.55
C LEU A 250 11.52 -16.79 -0.13
N PRO A 251 11.58 -18.12 -0.33
CA PRO A 251 10.70 -19.02 0.41
C PRO A 251 10.98 -18.82 1.91
N ARG A 252 9.94 -18.48 2.70
CA ARG A 252 10.06 -18.53 4.15
C ARG A 252 10.08 -19.98 4.59
N THR A 253 11.27 -20.57 4.63
CA THR A 253 11.51 -21.89 5.21
C THR A 253 11.77 -21.72 6.71
N THR A 254 10.72 -21.54 7.51
CA THR A 254 10.82 -21.88 8.94
C THR A 254 10.72 -23.41 9.05
N ARG A 255 11.55 -24.01 9.91
CA ARG A 255 11.88 -25.46 9.96
C ARG A 255 10.70 -26.45 9.99
N ASP A 256 9.46 -25.96 10.10
CA ASP A 256 8.27 -26.75 10.43
C ASP A 256 7.16 -26.68 9.35
N TYR A 257 7.29 -25.88 8.28
CA TYR A 257 6.29 -25.83 7.18
C TYR A 257 6.82 -25.18 5.90
N LEU A 258 6.30 -25.62 4.74
CA LEU A 258 6.53 -24.98 3.45
C LEU A 258 5.36 -24.02 3.17
N ALA A 259 5.63 -22.70 3.22
CA ALA A 259 4.69 -21.67 2.81
C ALA A 259 5.10 -21.08 1.46
N VAL A 260 4.17 -21.07 0.51
CA VAL A 260 4.36 -20.51 -0.83
C VAL A 260 3.30 -19.45 -1.10
N GLU A 261 3.74 -18.28 -1.54
CA GLU A 261 2.87 -17.19 -1.97
C GLU A 261 2.53 -17.35 -3.46
N THR A 262 1.24 -17.24 -3.78
CA THR A 262 0.69 -17.27 -5.13
C THR A 262 -0.54 -16.35 -5.20
N GLU A 263 -1.26 -16.34 -6.31
CA GLU A 263 -2.58 -15.71 -6.39
C GLU A 263 -3.64 -16.69 -6.88
N HIS A 264 -4.91 -16.44 -6.58
CA HIS A 264 -6.04 -17.06 -7.26
C HIS A 264 -7.01 -15.98 -7.70
N ARG A 265 -7.21 -15.84 -9.02
CA ARG A 265 -8.10 -14.81 -9.61
C ARG A 265 -7.83 -13.38 -9.12
N GLY A 266 -6.56 -13.04 -8.86
CA GLY A 266 -6.17 -11.72 -8.36
C GLY A 266 -6.16 -11.58 -6.84
N ILE A 267 -6.61 -12.58 -6.08
CA ILE A 267 -6.55 -12.56 -4.61
C ILE A 267 -5.25 -13.22 -4.18
N PRO A 268 -4.43 -12.58 -3.33
CA PRO A 268 -3.22 -13.21 -2.80
C PRO A 268 -3.58 -14.48 -2.03
N LEU A 269 -2.79 -15.52 -2.23
CA LEU A 269 -2.98 -16.82 -1.61
C LEU A 269 -1.66 -17.28 -1.01
N THR A 270 -1.64 -17.53 0.29
CA THR A 270 -0.52 -18.22 0.95
C THR A 270 -0.91 -19.68 1.13
N LEU A 271 -0.27 -20.57 0.36
CA LEU A 271 -0.43 -22.01 0.47
C LEU A 271 0.54 -22.57 1.50
N ILE A 272 0.05 -23.41 2.39
CA ILE A 272 0.85 -24.05 3.44
C ILE A 272 0.72 -25.56 3.31
N ASP A 273 1.84 -26.23 3.04
CA ASP A 273 1.92 -27.70 3.13
C ASP A 273 2.24 -28.11 4.57
N THR A 274 1.41 -28.98 5.14
CA THR A 274 1.59 -29.52 6.48
C THR A 274 1.99 -30.99 6.37
N ALA A 275 3.03 -31.44 7.07
CA ALA A 275 3.48 -32.83 6.99
C ALA A 275 2.50 -33.80 7.70
N GLY A 276 1.55 -33.29 8.49
CA GLY A 276 0.48 -34.08 9.14
C GLY A 276 -0.41 -33.26 10.08
N GLU A 277 -1.42 -33.93 10.66
CA GLU A 277 -2.40 -33.31 11.58
C GLU A 277 -1.75 -32.76 12.88
N GLU A 278 -0.64 -33.35 13.33
CA GLU A 278 0.09 -32.93 14.54
C GLU A 278 0.80 -31.57 14.38
N GLU A 279 1.26 -31.24 13.17
CA GLU A 279 1.87 -29.92 12.85
C GLU A 279 0.81 -28.81 12.76
N PHE A 280 -0.39 -29.13 12.29
CA PHE A 280 -1.49 -28.15 12.21
C PHE A 280 -2.02 -27.77 13.61
N ALA A 281 -2.05 -28.70 14.56
CA ALA A 281 -2.42 -28.40 15.95
C ALA A 281 -1.39 -27.47 16.64
N ALA A 282 -0.10 -27.60 16.30
CA ALA A 282 0.93 -26.66 16.74
C ALA A 282 0.76 -25.27 16.08
N PHE A 283 0.30 -25.23 14.82
CA PHE A 283 0.03 -24.03 14.04
C PHE A 283 -1.14 -23.19 14.59
N GLU A 284 -2.24 -23.83 14.99
CA GLU A 284 -3.42 -23.16 15.60
C GLU A 284 -3.10 -22.53 16.96
N SER A 285 -2.11 -23.06 17.68
CA SER A 285 -1.70 -22.58 19.00
C SER A 285 -0.89 -21.26 18.99
N GLN A 286 -0.55 -20.72 17.81
CA GLN A 286 0.17 -19.45 17.63
C GLN A 286 -0.67 -18.42 16.83
N PRO A 287 -1.72 -17.83 17.42
CA PRO A 287 -2.62 -16.90 16.72
C PRO A 287 -1.93 -15.62 16.21
N SER A 288 -0.80 -15.21 16.78
CA SER A 288 -0.03 -14.05 16.32
C SER A 288 0.72 -14.27 15.01
N ALA A 289 0.93 -15.52 14.59
CA ALA A 289 1.63 -15.84 13.35
C ALA A 289 0.70 -15.75 12.12
N PHE A 290 -0.63 -15.87 12.31
CA PHE A 290 -1.59 -16.06 11.22
C PHE A 290 -2.90 -15.26 11.41
N PRO A 291 -2.85 -13.91 11.37
CA PRO A 291 -4.01 -13.06 11.66
C PRO A 291 -5.17 -13.20 10.66
N ASN A 292 -4.92 -13.82 9.49
CA ASN A 292 -5.89 -13.99 8.40
C ASN A 292 -6.13 -15.47 8.05
N LEU A 293 -5.87 -16.40 8.99
CA LEU A 293 -6.19 -17.80 8.78
C LEU A 293 -7.70 -17.94 8.61
N PHE A 294 -8.14 -18.22 7.39
CA PHE A 294 -9.53 -18.53 7.14
C PHE A 294 -9.76 -19.97 7.58
N LEU A 295 -10.33 -20.14 8.77
CA LEU A 295 -10.96 -21.38 9.20
C LEU A 295 -12.43 -21.29 8.78
N PRO A 296 -12.83 -21.76 7.60
CA PRO A 296 -14.24 -21.88 7.32
C PRO A 296 -14.84 -22.87 8.34
N ASP A 297 -15.99 -22.54 8.91
CA ASP A 297 -16.89 -23.53 9.55
C ASP A 297 -17.25 -24.70 8.60
N ALA A 298 -16.86 -24.60 7.33
CA ALA A 298 -16.89 -25.65 6.34
C ALA A 298 -15.50 -26.28 6.15
N VAL A 299 -15.13 -27.21 7.02
CA VAL A 299 -14.26 -28.33 6.64
C VAL A 299 -14.98 -29.10 5.53
N ARG A 300 -14.85 -28.66 4.28
CA ARG A 300 -15.21 -29.50 3.14
C ARG A 300 -14.05 -30.47 2.94
N GLN A 301 -14.19 -31.65 3.53
CA GLN A 301 -13.45 -32.84 3.09
C GLN A 301 -13.65 -32.96 1.58
N VAL A 302 -12.59 -32.71 0.82
CA VAL A 302 -12.54 -33.15 -0.57
C VAL A 302 -12.26 -34.65 -0.51
N GLU A 303 -13.31 -35.46 -0.45
CA GLU A 303 -13.17 -36.90 -0.62
C GLU A 303 -12.67 -37.17 -2.03
N ALA A 304 -11.54 -37.87 -2.15
CA ALA A 304 -11.06 -38.37 -3.43
C ALA A 304 -12.13 -39.29 -4.04
N PRO A 305 -12.40 -39.22 -5.36
CA PRO A 305 -13.36 -40.13 -5.98
C PRO A 305 -12.89 -41.58 -5.78
N PRO A 306 -13.82 -42.53 -5.53
CA PRO A 306 -13.45 -43.91 -5.26
C PRO A 306 -12.70 -44.51 -6.45
N ARG A 307 -11.53 -45.10 -6.17
CA ARG A 307 -10.77 -45.91 -7.13
C ARG A 307 -11.60 -47.14 -7.49
N GLY A 308 -12.17 -47.14 -8.69
CA GLY A 308 -12.69 -48.36 -9.31
C GLY A 308 -11.55 -49.17 -9.89
N ASP A 309 -11.10 -50.19 -9.17
CA ASP A 309 -10.33 -51.30 -9.75
C ASP A 309 -11.31 -52.33 -10.33
N ALA A 310 -11.22 -52.57 -11.65
CA ALA A 310 -11.31 -53.90 -12.24
C ALA A 310 -10.96 -53.85 -13.74
N LEU A 311 -9.82 -54.44 -14.06
CA LEU A 311 -9.43 -54.97 -15.38
C LEU A 311 -10.40 -56.07 -15.86
N SER A 312 -10.32 -56.38 -17.17
CA SER A 312 -10.96 -57.49 -17.92
C SER A 312 -12.25 -57.05 -18.63
N THR A 313 -12.46 -57.17 -19.96
CA THR A 313 -11.96 -58.11 -20.96
C THR A 313 -12.37 -57.65 -22.36
N ALA A 314 -11.55 -58.01 -23.37
CA ALA A 314 -11.93 -58.46 -24.72
C ALA A 314 -12.66 -57.52 -25.71
N ALA A 315 -11.91 -57.17 -26.77
CA ALA A 315 -12.23 -57.35 -28.19
C ALA A 315 -13.70 -57.34 -28.67
N ALA A 316 -14.06 -56.41 -29.56
CA ALA A 316 -14.39 -56.71 -30.97
C ALA A 316 -15.03 -55.50 -31.67
N ARG A 317 -14.51 -55.22 -32.88
CA ARG A 317 -14.99 -54.35 -33.97
C ARG A 317 -14.71 -52.86 -33.88
#